data_AF-A0A7Z9IU12-F1
#
_entry.id   AF-A0A7Z9IU12-F1
#
_cell.length_a   1.000
_cell.length_b   1.000
_cell.length_c   1.000
_cell.angle_alpha   90.00
_cell.angle_beta   90.00
_cell.angle_gamma   90.00
#
_symmetry.space_group_name_H-M   'P 1'
#
loop_
_entity.id
_entity.type
_entity.pdbx_description
1 polymer ?
#
loop_
_entity_poly.entity_id
_entity_poly.type
_entity_poly.pdbx_seq_one_letter_code
_entity_poly.pdbx_strand_id
1 'polypeptide(L)'
;AVAEAANMPCEQAAVDAFVEAGVIFGPAKAVNAGGVGVSGLEMSQNSARISWGEDQLRTLLENMMRDIHDSCVQYGESKSGPVDYLAGANIAGFVKVADAMLSYGHV
;
A
#
# COMPACT_ATOMS: atom_id res chain seq x y z
N ALA A 1 15.71 -7.68 1.65
CA ALA A 1 14.63 -6.76 1.23
C ALA A 1 14.92 -5.37 1.77
N VAL A 2 14.47 -4.33 1.09
CA VAL A 2 14.51 -2.92 1.53
C VAL A 2 13.07 -2.42 1.54
N ALA A 3 12.70 -1.61 2.53
CA ALA A 3 11.38 -1.03 2.66
C ALA A 3 11.49 0.47 2.96
N GLU A 4 10.88 1.30 2.11
CA GLU A 4 10.91 2.75 2.29
C GLU A 4 9.87 3.17 3.35
N ALA A 5 10.33 3.54 4.54
CA ALA A 5 9.42 4.08 5.57
C ALA A 5 9.12 5.57 5.37
N ALA A 6 10.11 6.36 4.94
CA ALA A 6 9.91 7.77 4.59
C ALA A 6 9.25 7.91 3.20
N ASN A 7 8.84 9.12 2.84
CA ASN A 7 8.18 9.37 1.56
C ASN A 7 9.21 9.59 0.45
N MET A 8 9.41 8.58 -0.41
CA MET A 8 10.42 8.54 -1.49
C MET A 8 11.85 8.93 -1.03
N PRO A 9 12.44 8.23 -0.03
CA PRO A 9 13.80 8.50 0.42
C PRO A 9 14.88 8.07 -0.57
N CYS A 10 14.60 7.10 -1.45
CA CYS A 10 15.57 6.63 -2.43
C CYS A 10 15.44 7.38 -3.76
N GLU A 11 16.57 7.79 -4.32
CA GLU A 11 16.66 8.21 -5.72
C GLU A 11 16.39 7.01 -6.64
N GLN A 12 15.86 7.27 -7.84
CA GLN A 12 15.50 6.21 -8.81
C GLN A 12 16.66 5.24 -9.09
N ALA A 13 17.89 5.77 -9.22
CA ALA A 13 19.08 4.95 -9.47
C ALA A 13 19.36 3.94 -8.33
N ALA A 14 19.02 4.27 -7.09
CA ALA A 14 19.14 3.34 -5.97
C ALA A 14 18.06 2.26 -6.02
N VAL A 15 16.82 2.63 -6.37
CA VAL A 15 15.72 1.67 -6.58
C VAL A 15 16.09 0.66 -7.66
N ASP A 16 16.57 1.14 -8.81
CA ASP A 16 16.98 0.30 -9.94
C ASP A 16 18.10 -0.68 -9.52
N ALA A 17 19.10 -0.19 -8.78
CA ALA A 17 20.19 -1.02 -8.27
C ALA A 17 19.70 -2.12 -7.31
N PHE A 18 18.71 -1.84 -6.45
CA PHE A 18 18.13 -2.87 -5.58
C PHE A 18 17.39 -3.94 -6.40
N VAL A 19 16.60 -3.52 -7.39
CA VAL A 19 15.83 -4.43 -8.25
C VAL A 19 16.76 -5.31 -9.10
N GLU A 20 17.78 -4.72 -9.71
CA GLU A 20 18.79 -5.45 -10.50
C GLU A 20 19.57 -6.47 -9.65
N ALA A 21 19.85 -6.12 -8.39
CA ALA A 21 20.48 -7.03 -7.44
C ALA A 21 19.54 -8.14 -6.91
N GLY A 22 18.28 -8.20 -7.36
CA GLY A 22 17.29 -9.17 -6.89
C GLY A 22 16.81 -8.92 -5.45
N VAL A 23 17.03 -7.72 -4.92
CA VAL A 23 16.57 -7.34 -3.59
C VAL A 23 15.11 -6.92 -3.68
N ILE A 24 14.24 -7.59 -2.91
CA ILE A 24 12.83 -7.18 -2.78
C ILE A 24 12.76 -5.73 -2.28
N PHE A 25 12.13 -4.86 -3.07
CA PHE A 25 11.99 -3.43 -2.79
C PHE A 25 10.53 -3.09 -2.46
N GLY A 26 10.26 -2.69 -1.21
CA GLY A 26 8.95 -2.24 -0.74
C GLY A 26 8.81 -0.72 -0.88
N PRO A 27 7.93 -0.21 -1.76
CA PRO A 27 7.82 1.22 -2.01
C PRO A 27 7.10 1.96 -0.88
N ALA A 28 7.46 3.24 -0.69
CA ALA A 28 6.93 4.07 0.40
C ALA A 28 5.40 4.08 0.46
N LYS A 29 4.76 4.26 -0.69
CA LYS A 29 3.29 4.33 -0.83
C LYS A 29 2.53 3.12 -0.28
N ALA A 30 3.19 1.97 -0.15
CA ALA A 30 2.62 0.76 0.46
C ALA A 30 3.11 0.58 1.90
N VAL A 31 4.43 0.71 2.13
CA VAL A 31 5.07 0.42 3.43
C VAL A 31 4.59 1.35 4.53
N ASN A 32 4.46 2.65 4.25
CA ASN A 32 4.10 3.65 5.27
C ASN A 32 2.61 4.02 5.29
N ALA A 33 1.79 3.36 4.47
CA ALA A 33 0.36 3.63 4.33
C ALA A 33 -0.44 3.45 5.63
N GLY A 34 0.09 2.68 6.59
CA GLY A 34 -0.54 2.44 7.89
C GLY A 34 -0.90 3.72 8.63
N GLY A 35 -0.10 4.79 8.54
CA GLY A 35 -0.41 6.07 9.20
C GLY A 35 -1.68 6.74 8.66
N VAL A 36 -1.83 6.77 7.33
CA VAL A 36 -3.04 7.27 6.66
C VAL A 36 -4.22 6.35 6.94
N GLY A 37 -3.97 5.04 6.96
CA GLY A 37 -4.95 4.02 7.33
C GLY A 37 -5.56 4.24 8.71
N VAL A 38 -4.72 4.43 9.73
CA VAL A 38 -5.15 4.74 11.10
C VAL A 38 -5.90 6.06 11.17
N SER A 39 -5.52 7.06 10.37
CA SER A 39 -6.28 8.32 10.29
C SER A 39 -7.72 8.09 9.78
N GLY A 40 -7.91 7.19 8.81
CA GLY A 40 -9.25 6.78 8.37
C GLY A 40 -10.04 6.01 9.43
N LEU A 41 -9.36 5.20 10.24
CA LEU A 41 -9.96 4.52 11.40
C LEU A 41 -10.38 5.53 12.48
N GLU A 42 -9.59 6.57 12.73
CA GLU A 42 -9.94 7.68 13.62
C GLU A 42 -11.20 8.41 13.15
N MET A 43 -11.29 8.74 11.86
CA MET A 43 -12.51 9.34 11.28
C MET A 43 -13.75 8.46 11.47
N SER A 44 -13.59 7.13 11.34
CA SER A 44 -14.67 6.16 11.55
C SER A 44 -15.14 6.12 13.00
N GLN A 45 -14.20 6.12 13.97
CA GLN A 45 -14.51 6.20 15.40
C GLN A 45 -15.27 7.49 15.73
N ASN A 46 -14.80 8.62 15.21
CA ASN A 46 -15.43 9.93 15.42
C ASN A 46 -16.86 9.98 14.86
N SER A 47 -17.08 9.45 13.66
CA SER A 47 -18.41 9.39 13.02
C SER A 47 -19.38 8.50 13.80
N ALA A 48 -18.92 7.34 14.27
CA ALA A 48 -19.72 6.38 15.02
C ALA A 48 -19.84 6.71 16.52
N ARG A 49 -19.07 7.68 17.03
CA ARG A 49 -18.96 8.04 18.46
C ARG A 49 -18.59 6.84 19.34
N ILE A 50 -17.67 6.02 18.85
CA ILE A 50 -17.13 4.86 19.56
C ILE A 50 -15.63 5.04 19.80
N SER A 51 -15.09 4.23 20.72
CA SER A 51 -13.64 4.08 20.91
C SER A 51 -13.30 2.62 20.87
N TRP A 52 -12.29 2.25 20.09
CA TRP A 52 -11.73 0.90 20.06
C TRP A 52 -10.58 0.77 21.06
N GLY A 53 -10.41 -0.45 21.58
CA GLY A 53 -9.21 -0.80 22.33
C GLY A 53 -8.00 -0.97 21.41
N GLU A 54 -6.80 -0.94 22.00
CA GLU A 54 -5.54 -1.10 21.26
C GLU A 54 -5.50 -2.41 20.45
N ASP A 55 -5.94 -3.52 21.03
CA ASP A 55 -5.94 -4.83 20.37
C ASP A 55 -6.83 -4.85 19.11
N GLN A 56 -7.98 -4.18 19.20
CA GLN A 56 -8.89 -4.04 18.06
C GLN A 56 -8.29 -3.13 16.99
N LEU A 57 -7.69 -2.01 17.38
CA LEU A 57 -7.02 -1.10 16.45
C LEU A 57 -5.84 -1.78 15.74
N ARG A 58 -5.05 -2.56 16.48
CA ARG A 58 -3.95 -3.37 15.93
C ARG A 58 -4.47 -4.38 14.90
N THR A 59 -5.53 -5.11 15.22
CA THR A 59 -6.14 -6.07 14.29
C THR A 59 -6.60 -5.39 13.00
N LEU A 60 -7.24 -4.22 13.11
CA LEU A 60 -7.68 -3.45 11.94
C LEU A 60 -6.50 -2.96 11.09
N LEU A 61 -5.43 -2.46 11.73
CA LEU A 61 -4.21 -2.04 11.05
C LEU A 61 -3.51 -3.21 10.36
N GLU A 62 -3.33 -4.34 11.04
CA GLU A 62 -2.69 -5.54 10.46
C GLU A 62 -3.45 -6.08 9.26
N ASN A 63 -4.79 -6.12 9.34
CA ASN A 63 -5.64 -6.52 8.22
C ASN A 63 -5.48 -5.55 7.04
N MET A 64 -5.51 -4.24 7.29
CA MET A 64 -5.33 -3.25 6.23
C MET A 64 -3.94 -3.36 5.55
N MET A 65 -2.88 -3.55 6.33
CA MET A 65 -1.53 -3.72 5.77
C MET A 65 -1.40 -5.02 4.99
N ARG A 66 -2.12 -6.08 5.41
CA ARG A 66 -2.22 -7.34 4.65
C ARG A 66 -2.95 -7.13 3.33
N ASP A 67 -4.07 -6.43 3.32
CA ASP A 67 -4.82 -6.13 2.08
C ASP A 67 -3.98 -5.31 1.09
N ILE A 68 -3.18 -4.36 1.59
CA ILE A 68 -2.23 -3.58 0.78
C ILE A 68 -1.15 -4.49 0.20
N HIS A 69 -0.58 -5.39 1.01
CA HIS A 69 0.43 -6.36 0.57
C HIS A 69 -0.12 -7.31 -0.49
N ASP A 70 -1.28 -7.91 -0.24
CA ASP A 70 -1.97 -8.83 -1.16
C ASP A 70 -2.27 -8.15 -2.50
N SER A 71 -2.70 -6.88 -2.47
CA SER A 71 -2.89 -6.07 -3.68
C SER A 71 -1.57 -5.85 -4.43
N CYS A 72 -0.49 -5.52 -3.73
CA CYS A 72 0.82 -5.36 -4.38
C CYS A 72 1.30 -6.68 -5.02
N VAL A 73 1.06 -7.82 -4.36
CA VAL A 73 1.37 -9.13 -4.92
C VAL A 73 0.52 -9.41 -6.16
N GLN A 74 -0.80 -9.28 -6.06
CA GLN A 74 -1.72 -9.54 -7.18
C GLN A 74 -1.37 -8.74 -8.44
N TYR A 75 -1.07 -7.45 -8.30
CA TYR A 75 -0.79 -6.57 -9.44
C TYR A 75 0.69 -6.53 -9.84
N GLY A 76 1.59 -7.00 -8.97
CA GLY A 76 3.03 -7.04 -9.19
C GLY A 76 3.56 -8.42 -9.62
N GLU A 77 2.72 -9.46 -9.56
CA GLU A 77 3.10 -10.82 -9.95
C GLU A 77 3.32 -10.91 -11.47
N SER A 78 4.42 -11.54 -11.86
CA SER A 78 4.76 -11.81 -13.26
C SER A 78 4.86 -13.31 -13.51
N LYS A 79 4.60 -13.76 -14.74
CA LYS A 79 4.59 -15.19 -15.09
C LYS A 79 5.95 -15.89 -14.93
N SER A 80 7.06 -15.15 -14.78
CA SER A 80 8.41 -15.70 -14.87
C SER A 80 9.42 -15.02 -13.95
N GLY A 81 8.98 -14.24 -12.96
CA GLY A 81 9.88 -13.45 -12.12
C GLY A 81 9.32 -13.18 -10.72
N PRO A 82 10.15 -12.64 -9.81
CA PRO A 82 9.69 -12.23 -8.49
C PRO A 82 8.62 -11.14 -8.58
N VAL A 83 7.85 -10.98 -7.50
CA VAL A 83 6.84 -9.92 -7.39
C VAL A 83 7.51 -8.55 -7.47
N ASP A 84 7.07 -7.72 -8.41
CA ASP A 84 7.43 -6.31 -8.48
C ASP A 84 6.45 -5.49 -7.63
N TYR A 85 6.83 -5.25 -6.38
CA TYR A 85 6.04 -4.46 -5.44
C TYR A 85 5.93 -2.99 -5.86
N LEU A 86 6.87 -2.44 -6.62
CA LEU A 86 6.82 -1.06 -7.09
C LEU A 86 5.71 -0.91 -8.13
N ALA A 87 5.70 -1.79 -9.13
CA ALA A 87 4.65 -1.87 -10.14
C ALA A 87 3.31 -2.23 -9.50
N GLY A 88 3.29 -3.25 -8.65
CA GLY A 88 2.08 -3.72 -7.97
C GLY A 88 1.38 -2.62 -7.17
N ALA A 89 2.13 -1.86 -6.36
CA ALA A 89 1.56 -0.76 -5.58
C ALA A 89 0.98 0.36 -6.46
N ASN A 90 1.66 0.70 -7.57
CA ASN A 90 1.21 1.73 -8.50
C ASN A 90 -0.06 1.31 -9.25
N ILE A 91 -0.05 0.09 -9.81
CA ILE A 91 -1.17 -0.44 -10.59
C ILE A 91 -2.39 -0.63 -9.68
N ALA A 92 -2.23 -1.22 -8.50
CA ALA A 92 -3.33 -1.43 -7.55
C ALA A 92 -4.00 -0.11 -7.16
N GLY A 93 -3.20 0.91 -6.80
CA GLY A 93 -3.71 2.24 -6.45
C GLY A 93 -4.42 2.91 -7.61
N PHE A 94 -3.83 2.83 -8.82
CA PHE A 94 -4.42 3.41 -10.02
C PHE A 94 -5.75 2.75 -10.41
N VAL A 95 -5.80 1.41 -10.48
CA VAL A 95 -7.01 0.65 -10.85
C VAL A 95 -8.15 0.99 -9.90
N LYS A 96 -7.90 1.01 -8.58
CA LYS A 96 -8.92 1.34 -7.58
C LYS A 96 -9.55 2.73 -7.80
N VAL A 97 -8.73 3.73 -8.13
CA VAL A 97 -9.22 5.09 -8.40
C VAL A 97 -9.92 5.15 -9.76
N ALA A 98 -9.34 4.55 -10.80
CA ALA A 98 -9.91 4.52 -12.14
C ALA A 98 -11.28 3.85 -12.17
N ASP A 99 -11.44 2.70 -11.50
CA ASP A 99 -12.72 1.99 -11.40
C ASP A 99 -13.78 2.82 -10.68
N ALA A 100 -13.40 3.55 -9.63
CA ALA A 100 -14.29 4.48 -8.95
C ALA A 100 -14.70 5.64 -9.86
N MET A 101 -13.75 6.25 -10.58
CA MET A 101 -14.05 7.33 -11.53
C MET A 101 -15.00 6.87 -12.65
N LEU A 102 -14.77 5.68 -13.22
CA LEU A 102 -15.64 5.09 -14.24
C LEU A 102 -17.05 4.82 -13.69
N SER A 103 -17.15 4.36 -12.44
CA SER A 103 -18.42 4.05 -11.78
C SER A 103 -19.24 5.29 -11.43
N TYR A 104 -18.58 6.39 -11.08
CA TYR A 104 -19.24 7.69 -10.86
C TYR A 104 -19.68 8.38 -12.15
N GLY A 105 -19.19 7.91 -13.31
CA GLY A 105 -19.51 8.46 -14.63
C GLY A 105 -18.78 9.78 -14.92
N HIS A 106 -19.28 10.53 -15.91
CA HIS A 106 -18.78 11.87 -16.17
C HIS A 106 -19.36 12.83 -15.14
N VAL A 107 -18.50 13.35 -14.26
CA VAL A 107 -18.82 14.32 -13.21
C VAL A 107 -18.41 15.72 -13.64
#